data_AF-A0A1G3YIH0-F1
#
_entry.id   AF-A0A1G3YIH0-F1
#
_cell.length_a   1.000
_cell.length_b   1.000
_cell.length_c   1.000
_cell.angle_alpha   90.00
_cell.angle_beta   90.00
_cell.angle_gamma   90.00
#
_symmetry.space_group_name_H-M   'P 1'
#
loop_
_entity.id
_entity.type
_entity.pdbx_description
1 polymer ?
#
loop_
_entity_poly.entity_id
_entity_poly.type
_entity_poly.pdbx_seq_one_letter_code
_entity_poly.pdbx_strand_id
1 'polypeptide(L)'
;MDPLTKTWFSLGLVFVALFNFWTAMRVFGKTTPSPNPKLYLRLHRIGGYVFLFYFALISWICIDLMARLSAAGKPLDVRGFYHGMLSFTLFFLLLLKISFVRFFRKFQPQAGIAIGITMTVGTLVIWSIAGWMFLILVS
;
A
#
# COMPACT_ATOMS: atom_id res chain seq x y z
N MET A 1 -5.68 11.57 17.63
CA MET A 1 -6.10 12.12 16.32
C MET A 1 -7.60 12.07 16.23
N ASP A 2 -8.20 13.19 15.84
CA ASP A 2 -9.63 13.30 15.51
C ASP A 2 -9.98 12.30 14.39
N PRO A 3 -11.17 11.66 14.41
CA PRO A 3 -11.67 10.84 13.31
C PRO A 3 -11.51 11.47 11.92
N LEU A 4 -11.76 12.77 11.78
CA LEU A 4 -11.63 13.47 10.49
C LEU A 4 -10.19 13.44 9.98
N THR A 5 -9.21 13.65 10.86
CA THR A 5 -7.79 13.57 10.51
C THR A 5 -7.45 12.17 9.98
N LYS A 6 -7.89 11.11 10.66
CA LYS A 6 -7.62 9.73 10.24
C LYS A 6 -8.18 9.44 8.85
N THR A 7 -9.39 9.90 8.56
CA THR A 7 -10.04 9.75 7.25
C THR A 7 -9.25 10.47 6.16
N TRP A 8 -8.81 11.71 6.39
CA TRP A 8 -8.02 12.46 5.41
C TRP A 8 -6.68 11.80 5.10
N PHE A 9 -5.97 11.30 6.11
CA PHE A 9 -4.72 10.58 5.91
C PHE A 9 -4.93 9.28 5.11
N SER A 10 -6.00 8.54 5.38
CA SER A 10 -6.35 7.33 4.64
C SER A 10 -6.72 7.63 3.19
N LEU A 11 -7.55 8.64 2.94
CA LEU A 11 -7.90 9.10 1.59
C LEU A 11 -6.66 9.56 0.81
N GLY A 12 -5.75 10.28 1.48
CA GLY A 12 -4.47 10.68 0.90
C GLY A 12 -3.63 9.48 0.46
N LEU A 13 -3.52 8.45 1.30
CA LEU A 13 -2.82 7.20 0.97
C LEU A 13 -3.45 6.50 -0.24
N VAL A 14 -4.78 6.39 -0.29
CA VAL A 14 -5.52 5.78 -1.41
C VAL A 14 -5.28 6.56 -2.70
N PHE A 15 -5.39 7.88 -2.65
CA PHE A 15 -5.13 8.73 -3.82
C PHE A 15 -3.72 8.54 -4.36
N VAL A 16 -2.71 8.54 -3.49
CA VAL A 16 -1.31 8.31 -3.88
C VAL A 16 -1.13 6.90 -4.45
N ALA A 17 -1.79 5.88 -3.90
CA ALA A 17 -1.74 4.52 -4.42
C ALA A 17 -2.34 4.42 -5.83
N LEU A 18 -3.51 5.02 -6.06
CA LEU A 18 -4.17 5.06 -7.37
C LEU A 18 -3.33 5.84 -8.40
N PHE A 19 -2.75 6.97 -8.00
CA PHE A 19 -1.83 7.74 -8.84
C PHE A 19 -0.59 6.91 -9.25
N ASN A 20 0.01 6.17 -8.30
CA ASN A 20 1.14 5.28 -8.59
C ASN A 20 0.75 4.14 -9.52
N PHE A 21 -0.42 3.54 -9.33
CA PHE A 21 -0.92 2.50 -10.22
C PHE A 21 -1.14 3.05 -11.64
N TRP A 22 -1.82 4.20 -11.76
CA TRP A 22 -2.07 4.85 -13.04
C TRP A 22 -0.78 5.20 -13.80
N THR A 23 0.22 5.76 -13.11
CA THR A 23 1.52 6.09 -13.73
C THR A 23 2.26 4.85 -14.23
N ALA A 24 2.17 3.72 -13.51
CA ALA A 24 2.74 2.45 -13.98
C ALA A 24 1.99 1.90 -15.20
N MET A 25 0.66 1.91 -15.17
CA MET A 25 -0.17 1.43 -16.29
C MET A 25 -0.01 2.26 -17.56
N ARG A 26 0.32 3.55 -17.44
CA ARG A 26 0.67 4.39 -18.59
C ARG A 26 1.92 3.92 -19.34
N VAL A 27 2.79 3.13 -18.71
CA VAL A 27 4.02 2.60 -19.32
C VAL A 27 3.87 1.12 -19.67
N PHE A 28 3.32 0.31 -18.76
CA PHE A 28 3.27 -1.16 -18.90
C PHE A 28 1.91 -1.69 -19.38
N GLY A 29 0.85 -0.89 -19.31
CA GLY A 29 -0.51 -1.32 -19.63
C GLY A 29 -0.94 -1.08 -21.07
N LYS A 30 -0.03 -0.66 -21.95
CA LYS A 30 -0.32 -0.39 -23.37
C LYS A 30 0.61 -1.22 -24.26
N THR A 31 0.07 -1.74 -25.35
CA THR A 31 0.85 -2.40 -26.40
C THR A 31 1.65 -1.39 -27.23
N THR A 32 1.18 -0.14 -27.32
CA THR A 32 1.89 0.96 -27.95
C THR A 32 2.74 1.74 -26.94
N PRO A 33 3.95 2.19 -27.34
CA PRO A 33 4.79 2.99 -26.46
C PRO A 33 4.10 4.28 -26.01
N SER A 34 4.19 4.59 -24.72
CA SER A 34 3.73 5.88 -24.19
C SER A 34 4.54 7.03 -24.81
N PRO A 35 3.96 8.22 -25.07
CA PRO A 35 4.69 9.36 -25.64
C PRO A 35 5.90 9.81 -24.79
N ASN A 36 5.81 9.64 -23.46
CA ASN A 36 6.82 10.12 -22.52
C ASN A 36 7.09 9.09 -21.39
N PRO A 37 7.65 7.90 -21.68
CA PRO A 37 7.77 6.82 -20.70
C PRO A 37 8.69 7.20 -19.53
N LYS A 38 9.74 7.99 -19.80
CA LYS A 38 10.66 8.52 -18.78
C LYS A 38 9.95 9.38 -17.73
N LEU A 39 9.00 10.21 -18.15
CA LEU A 39 8.22 11.06 -17.25
C LEU A 39 7.35 10.22 -16.32
N TYR A 40 6.56 9.29 -16.88
CA TYR A 40 5.68 8.43 -16.08
C TYR A 40 6.44 7.55 -15.10
N LEU A 41 7.61 7.02 -15.47
CA LEU A 41 8.49 6.29 -14.54
C LEU A 41 9.05 7.18 -13.43
N ARG A 42 9.36 8.45 -13.72
CA ARG A 42 9.80 9.42 -12.71
C ARG A 42 8.67 9.75 -11.74
N LEU A 43 7.46 9.99 -12.26
CA LEU A 43 6.26 10.23 -11.45
C LEU A 43 5.91 9.01 -10.58
N HIS A 44 5.97 7.80 -11.12
CA HIS A 44 5.78 6.56 -10.36
C HIS A 44 6.80 6.43 -9.22
N ARG A 45 8.06 6.81 -9.48
CA ARG A 45 9.10 6.77 -8.44
C ARG A 45 8.85 7.78 -7.33
N ILE A 46 8.55 9.02 -7.69
CA ILE A 46 8.23 10.09 -6.71
C ILE A 46 6.99 9.71 -5.91
N GLY A 47 5.92 9.30 -6.60
CA GLY A 47 4.70 8.82 -5.98
C GLY A 47 4.97 7.63 -5.06
N GLY A 48 5.87 6.71 -5.42
CA GLY A 48 6.24 5.57 -4.59
C GLY A 48 6.95 5.99 -3.31
N TYR A 49 7.81 7.01 -3.34
CA TYR A 49 8.42 7.57 -2.14
C TYR A 49 7.41 8.28 -1.24
N VAL A 50 6.47 9.04 -1.83
CA VAL A 50 5.37 9.67 -1.08
C VAL A 50 4.49 8.59 -0.43
N PHE A 51 4.15 7.54 -1.17
CA PHE A 51 3.40 6.39 -0.63
C PHE A 51 4.12 5.75 0.54
N LEU A 52 5.43 5.49 0.40
CA LEU A 52 6.24 4.88 1.45
C LEU A 52 6.29 5.75 2.71
N PHE A 53 6.41 7.08 2.55
CA PHE A 53 6.36 8.02 3.67
C PHE A 53 5.01 7.96 4.39
N TYR A 54 3.90 8.04 3.66
CA TYR A 54 2.55 7.92 4.23
C TYR A 54 2.34 6.57 4.92
N PHE A 55 2.76 5.48 4.28
CA PHE A 55 2.67 4.14 4.84
C PHE A 55 3.43 4.05 6.17
N ALA A 56 4.69 4.50 6.21
CA ALA A 56 5.50 4.49 7.43
C ALA A 56 4.90 5.36 8.55
N LEU A 57 4.40 6.54 8.21
CA LEU A 57 3.74 7.44 9.15
C LEU A 57 2.49 6.80 9.77
N ILE A 58 1.61 6.20 8.95
CA ILE A 58 0.40 5.53 9.43
C ILE A 58 0.77 4.29 10.25
N SER A 59 1.74 3.48 9.81
CA SER A 59 2.23 2.33 10.57
C SER A 59 2.76 2.74 11.95
N TRP A 60 3.52 3.84 12.02
CA TRP A 60 4.01 4.38 13.29
C TRP A 60 2.87 4.78 14.24
N ILE A 61 1.86 5.49 13.73
CA ILE A 61 0.66 5.88 14.50
C ILE A 61 -0.07 4.64 15.04
N CYS A 62 -0.20 3.59 14.22
CA CYS A 62 -0.84 2.34 14.64
C CYS A 62 -0.05 1.62 15.74
N ILE A 63 1.28 1.56 15.63
CA ILE A 63 2.15 0.95 16.65
C ILE A 63 2.09 1.74 17.97
N ASP A 64 2.18 3.07 17.92
CA ASP A 64 2.05 3.94 19.10
C ASP A 64 0.69 3.75 19.79
N LEU A 65 -0.40 3.65 19.01
CA LEU A 65 -1.73 3.39 19.56
C LEU A 65 -1.82 2.02 20.25
N MET A 66 -1.25 0.97 19.66
CA MET A 66 -1.21 -0.36 20.26
C MET A 66 -0.39 -0.38 21.55
N ALA A 67 0.76 0.31 21.56
CA ALA A 67 1.60 0.44 22.75
C ALA A 67 0.85 1.13 23.90
N ARG A 68 0.12 2.22 23.62
CA ARG A 68 -0.70 2.93 24.62
C ARG A 68 -1.86 2.07 25.14
N LEU A 69 -2.53 1.32 24.27
CA LEU A 69 -3.62 0.42 24.67
C LEU A 69 -3.11 -0.73 25.56
N SER A 70 -1.97 -1.30 25.21
CA SER A 70 -1.30 -2.33 26.00
C SER A 70 -0.88 -1.80 27.37
N ALA A 71 -0.28 -0.60 27.44
CA ALA A 71 0.09 0.04 28.71
C ALA A 71 -1.13 0.35 29.61
N ALA A 72 -2.29 0.61 29.01
CA ALA A 72 -3.55 0.80 29.74
C ALA A 72 -4.21 -0.51 30.20
N GLY A 73 -3.56 -1.68 30.01
CA GLY A 73 -4.09 -2.98 30.38
C GLY A 73 -5.29 -3.44 29.55
N LYS A 74 -5.56 -2.80 28.40
CA LYS A 74 -6.66 -3.22 27.54
C LYS A 74 -6.24 -4.47 26.74
N PRO A 75 -7.10 -5.50 26.67
CA PRO A 75 -6.81 -6.68 25.87
C PRO A 75 -6.70 -6.29 24.39
N LEU A 76 -5.87 -7.04 23.67
CA LEU A 76 -5.76 -6.90 22.22
C LEU A 76 -7.11 -7.22 21.58
N ASP A 77 -7.70 -6.22 20.93
CA ASP A 77 -8.89 -6.40 20.10
C ASP A 77 -8.53 -7.35 18.93
N VAL A 78 -9.34 -8.39 18.73
CA VAL A 78 -9.20 -9.33 17.62
C VAL A 78 -9.16 -8.59 16.27
N ARG A 79 -9.91 -7.49 16.13
CA ARG A 79 -9.83 -6.63 14.93
C ARG A 79 -8.48 -5.96 14.79
N GLY A 80 -7.95 -5.42 15.88
CA GLY A 80 -6.64 -4.76 15.90
C GLY A 80 -5.54 -5.74 15.50
N PHE A 81 -5.63 -6.99 15.98
CA PHE A 81 -4.73 -8.06 15.61
C PHE A 81 -4.78 -8.37 14.10
N TYR A 82 -5.97 -8.67 13.55
CA TYR A 82 -6.09 -8.99 12.13
C TYR A 82 -5.74 -7.81 11.22
N HIS A 83 -6.13 -6.58 11.57
CA HIS A 83 -5.77 -5.40 10.81
C HIS A 83 -4.25 -5.17 10.81
N GLY A 84 -3.60 -5.35 11.96
CA GLY A 84 -2.15 -5.30 12.07
C GLY A 84 -1.47 -6.37 11.22
N MET A 85 -1.95 -7.61 11.28
CA MET A 85 -1.45 -8.73 10.47
C MET A 85 -1.56 -8.43 8.95
N LEU A 86 -2.73 -7.96 8.48
CA LEU A 86 -2.94 -7.59 7.08
C LEU A 86 -2.02 -6.44 6.65
N SER A 87 -1.80 -5.46 7.53
CA SER A 87 -0.85 -4.36 7.28
C SER A 87 0.60 -4.87 7.15
N PHE A 88 1.01 -5.83 7.98
CA PHE A 88 2.32 -6.46 7.86
C PHE A 88 2.45 -7.26 6.56
N THR A 89 1.40 -7.98 6.15
CA THR A 89 1.39 -8.67 4.85
C THR A 89 1.59 -7.66 3.70
N LEU A 90 0.90 -6.52 3.71
CA LEU A 90 1.12 -5.46 2.72
C LEU A 90 2.55 -4.91 2.73
N PHE A 91 3.14 -4.74 3.91
CA PHE A 91 4.53 -4.32 4.04
C PHE A 91 5.50 -5.32 3.39
N PHE A 92 5.33 -6.61 3.67
CA PHE A 92 6.13 -7.67 3.04
C PHE A 92 5.95 -7.71 1.52
N LEU A 93 4.73 -7.56 1.02
CA LEU A 93 4.46 -7.46 -0.43
C LEU A 93 5.17 -6.25 -1.05
N LEU A 94 5.15 -5.09 -0.38
CA LEU A 94 5.87 -3.90 -0.83
C LEU A 94 7.38 -4.14 -0.90
N LEU A 95 7.97 -4.74 0.15
CA LEU A 95 9.39 -5.11 0.16
C LEU A 95 9.72 -6.10 -0.95
N LEU A 96 8.87 -7.12 -1.17
CA LEU A 96 9.05 -8.09 -2.23
C LEU A 96 9.04 -7.42 -3.61
N LYS A 97 8.10 -6.49 -3.85
CA LYS A 97 8.05 -5.69 -5.09
C LYS A 97 9.33 -4.89 -5.30
N ILE A 98 9.82 -4.20 -4.26
CA ILE A 98 11.05 -3.39 -4.33
C ILE A 98 12.26 -4.28 -4.61
N SER A 99 12.38 -5.41 -3.91
CA SER A 99 13.45 -6.39 -4.09
C SER A 99 13.44 -6.94 -5.51
N PHE A 100 12.27 -7.30 -6.04
CA PHE A 100 12.16 -7.81 -7.42
C PHE A 100 12.64 -6.78 -8.45
N VAL A 101 12.21 -5.52 -8.30
CA VAL A 101 12.59 -4.44 -9.22
C VAL A 101 14.09 -4.12 -9.14
N ARG A 102 14.72 -4.22 -7.96
CA ARG A 102 16.13 -3.88 -7.77
C ARG A 102 17.07 -5.02 -8.13
N PHE A 103 16.78 -6.24 -7.71
CA PHE A 103 17.70 -7.38 -7.86
C PHE A 103 17.45 -8.19 -9.15
N PHE A 104 16.21 -8.27 -9.64
CA PHE A 104 15.83 -9.12 -10.78
C PHE A 104 15.62 -8.32 -12.08
N ARG A 105 16.50 -7.35 -12.35
CA ARG A 105 16.41 -6.44 -13.51
C ARG A 105 16.33 -7.16 -14.86
N LYS A 106 16.98 -8.32 -15.01
CA LYS A 106 16.97 -9.12 -16.26
C LYS A 106 15.62 -9.79 -16.56
N PHE A 107 14.80 -10.08 -15.54
CA PHE A 107 13.49 -10.74 -15.70
C PHE A 107 12.32 -9.74 -15.87
N GLN A 108 12.60 -8.44 -15.87
CA GLN A 108 11.57 -7.40 -15.90
C GLN A 108 10.63 -7.38 -17.11
N PRO A 109 11.05 -7.69 -18.35
CA PRO A 109 10.17 -7.51 -19.51
C PRO A 109 8.88 -8.35 -19.46
N GLN A 110 8.94 -9.56 -18.90
CA GLN A 110 7.80 -10.49 -18.85
C GLN A 110 7.32 -10.73 -17.40
N ALA A 111 8.25 -10.98 -16.46
CA ALA A 111 7.87 -11.23 -15.07
C ALA A 111 7.46 -9.96 -14.32
N GLY A 112 7.96 -8.79 -14.73
CA GLY A 112 7.67 -7.51 -14.07
C GLY A 112 6.20 -7.09 -14.16
N ILE A 113 5.55 -7.39 -15.30
CA ILE A 113 4.12 -7.07 -15.50
C ILE A 113 3.26 -8.01 -14.64
N ALA A 114 3.49 -9.32 -14.71
CA ALA A 114 2.75 -10.31 -13.93
C ALA A 114 2.85 -10.02 -12.42
N ILE A 115 4.06 -9.77 -11.91
CA ILE A 115 4.28 -9.45 -10.49
C ILE A 115 3.61 -8.12 -10.12
N GLY A 116 3.69 -7.11 -11.00
CA GLY A 116 3.03 -5.83 -10.77
C GLY A 116 1.50 -5.95 -10.64
N ILE A 117 0.88 -6.75 -11.52
CA ILE A 117 -0.56 -7.02 -11.49
C ILE A 117 -0.92 -7.81 -10.23
N THR A 118 -0.24 -8.93 -9.96
CA THR A 118 -0.49 -9.77 -8.78
C THR A 118 -0.36 -8.96 -7.48
N MET A 119 0.68 -8.13 -7.37
CA MET A 119 0.88 -7.23 -6.23
C MET A 119 -0.26 -6.23 -6.07
N THR A 120 -0.74 -5.66 -7.18
CA THR A 120 -1.85 -4.68 -7.15
C THR A 120 -3.14 -5.36 -6.72
N VAL A 121 -3.49 -6.49 -7.34
CA VAL A 121 -4.70 -7.26 -7.01
C VAL A 121 -4.64 -7.73 -5.56
N GLY A 122 -3.53 -8.31 -5.12
CA GLY A 122 -3.34 -8.73 -3.74
C GLY A 122 -3.49 -7.56 -2.75
N THR A 123 -2.93 -6.39 -3.09
CA THR A 123 -3.09 -5.18 -2.27
C THR A 123 -4.54 -4.73 -2.17
N LEU A 124 -5.28 -4.72 -3.30
CA LEU A 124 -6.70 -4.35 -3.31
C LEU A 124 -7.55 -5.33 -2.50
N VAL A 125 -7.30 -6.64 -2.62
CA VAL A 125 -8.02 -7.66 -1.84
C VAL A 125 -7.76 -7.48 -0.35
N ILE A 126 -6.49 -7.35 0.06
CA ILE A 126 -6.13 -7.17 1.47
C ILE A 126 -6.71 -5.86 2.01
N TRP A 127 -6.63 -4.77 1.25
CA TRP A 127 -7.19 -3.48 1.64
C TRP A 127 -8.72 -3.54 1.79
N SER A 128 -9.41 -4.18 0.85
CA SER A 128 -10.87 -4.37 0.92
C SER A 128 -11.27 -5.21 2.12
N ILE A 129 -10.59 -6.32 2.39
CA ILE A 129 -10.84 -7.15 3.58
C ILE A 129 -10.61 -6.33 4.85
N ALA A 130 -9.47 -5.63 4.92
CA ALA A 130 -9.13 -4.81 6.06
C ALA A 130 -10.17 -3.70 6.31
N GLY A 131 -10.66 -3.03 5.27
CA GLY A 131 -11.70 -1.99 5.38
C GLY A 131 -13.07 -2.56 5.71
N TRP A 132 -13.46 -3.66 5.08
CA TRP A 132 -14.72 -4.36 5.30
C TRP A 132 -14.88 -4.84 6.74
N MET A 133 -13.79 -5.31 7.36
CA MET A 133 -13.77 -5.67 8.79
C MET A 133 -14.18 -4.51 9.69
N PHE A 134 -13.88 -3.25 9.34
CA PHE A 134 -14.32 -2.09 10.12
C PHE A 134 -15.75 -1.63 9.80
N LEU A 135 -16.29 -2.00 8.64
CA LEU A 135 -17.67 -1.64 8.25
C LEU A 135 -18.71 -2.62 8.82
N ILE A 136 -18.42 -3.93 8.82
CA ILE A 136 -19.37 -4.95 9.31
C ILE A 136 -19.27 -5.18 10.82
N LEU A 137 -18.10 -5.09 11.44
CA LEU A 137 -17.97 -5.26 12.90
C LEU A 137 -18.36 -4.00 13.70
N VAL A 138 -19.16 -3.12 13.08
CA VAL A 138 -19.75 -1.89 13.66
C VAL A 138 -21.29 -1.91 13.58
N SER A 139 -21.89 -2.92 12.92
CA SER A 139 -23.32 -3.27 13.03
C SER A 139 -23.50 -4.44 13.98
#